data_AF-A0A9X1MQ48-F1
#
_entry.id   AF-A0A9X1MQ48-F1
#
_cell.length_a   1.000
_cell.length_b   1.000
_cell.length_c   1.000
_cell.angle_alpha   90.00
_cell.angle_beta   90.00
_cell.angle_gamma   90.00
#
_symmetry.space_group_name_H-M   'P 1'
#
loop_
_entity.id
_entity.type
_entity.pdbx_description
1 polymer ?
#
loop_
_entity_poly.entity_id
_entity_poly.type
_entity_poly.pdbx_seq_one_letter_code
_entity_poly.pdbx_strand_id
1 'polypeptide(L)'
;MSLTQTQKQLLEGIQNAVALDRTKTFDYSTEYLGYLPFGMYHWISVNGKDIGTPNVPFEFSSDDLDKLEVEGHIRKTDHWVDPKDGSRTKTTYVIE
;
A
#
# COMPACT_ATOMS: atom_id res chain seq x y z
N MET A 1 -10.07 11.98 -12.77
CA MET A 1 -11.03 10.87 -13.07
C MET A 1 -11.75 10.55 -11.76
N SER A 2 -12.94 9.95 -11.77
CA SER A 2 -13.55 9.55 -10.49
C SER A 2 -12.92 8.24 -10.01
N LEU A 3 -12.50 8.18 -8.75
CA LEU A 3 -11.98 6.97 -8.12
C LEU A 3 -13.00 5.82 -8.18
N THR A 4 -12.50 4.60 -8.39
CA THR A 4 -13.33 3.38 -8.29
C THR A 4 -13.77 3.13 -6.85
N GLN A 5 -14.76 2.25 -6.65
CA GLN A 5 -15.18 1.87 -5.30
C GLN A 5 -14.03 1.25 -4.50
N THR A 6 -13.21 0.41 -5.14
CA THR A 6 -12.01 -0.20 -4.55
C THR A 6 -11.02 0.87 -4.09
N GLN A 7 -10.73 1.86 -4.94
CA GLN A 7 -9.80 2.95 -4.61
C GLN A 7 -10.30 3.82 -3.46
N LYS A 8 -11.61 4.08 -3.41
CA LYS A 8 -12.22 4.82 -2.30
C LYS A 8 -12.11 4.05 -0.99
N GLN A 9 -12.42 2.75 -1.00
CA GLN A 9 -12.29 1.89 0.18
C GLN A 9 -10.84 1.77 0.63
N LEU A 10 -9.91 1.62 -0.31
CA LEU A 10 -8.48 1.61 -0.04
C LEU A 10 -8.03 2.91 0.63
N LEU A 11 -8.41 4.06 0.06
CA LEU A 11 -8.06 5.37 0.61
C LEU A 11 -8.64 5.56 2.01
N GLU A 12 -9.92 5.26 2.22
CA GLU A 12 -10.58 5.36 3.53
C GLU A 12 -9.91 4.47 4.58
N GLY A 13 -9.57 3.23 4.21
CA GLY A 13 -8.86 2.29 5.08
C GLY A 13 -7.49 2.80 5.51
N ILE A 14 -6.72 3.32 4.57
CA ILE A 14 -5.39 3.90 4.85
C ILE A 14 -5.53 5.15 5.73
N GLN A 15 -6.45 6.06 5.39
CA GLN A 15 -6.68 7.29 6.16
C GLN A 15 -7.06 6.99 7.62
N ASN A 16 -7.95 6.02 7.83
CA ASN A 16 -8.32 5.57 9.17
C ASN A 16 -7.12 4.99 9.92
N ALA A 17 -6.32 4.14 9.27
CA ALA A 17 -5.17 3.52 9.90
C ALA A 17 -4.08 4.53 10.29
N VAL A 18 -3.73 5.47 9.40
CA VAL A 18 -2.73 6.50 9.72
C VAL A 18 -3.22 7.46 10.81
N ALA A 19 -4.52 7.76 10.85
CA ALA A 19 -5.12 8.58 11.89
C ALA A 19 -5.08 7.90 13.26
N LEU A 20 -5.38 6.59 13.32
CA LEU A 20 -5.31 5.79 14.54
C LEU A 20 -3.89 5.76 15.13
N ASP A 21 -2.88 5.61 14.28
CA ASP A 21 -1.47 5.57 14.68
C ASP A 21 -0.80 6.96 14.74
N ARG A 22 -1.58 8.04 14.56
CA ARG A 22 -1.12 9.45 14.60
C ARG A 22 0.07 9.72 13.68
N THR A 23 0.07 9.09 12.51
CA THR A 23 1.04 9.32 11.44
C THR A 23 0.34 9.83 10.19
N LYS A 24 1.11 10.23 9.19
CA LYS A 24 0.62 10.49 7.83
C LYS A 24 1.20 9.52 6.81
N THR A 25 2.11 8.64 7.23
CA THR A 25 2.86 7.77 6.33
C THR A 25 2.38 6.34 6.42
N PHE A 26 2.41 5.66 5.28
CA PHE A 26 2.19 4.23 5.18
C PHE A 26 3.17 3.64 4.16
N ASP A 27 3.36 2.33 4.25
CA ASP A 27 4.28 1.59 3.40
C ASP A 27 3.53 0.53 2.61
N TYR A 28 3.70 0.51 1.29
CA TYR A 28 3.32 -0.60 0.42
C TYR A 28 4.53 -1.50 0.22
N SER A 29 4.40 -2.79 0.54
CA SER A 29 5.50 -3.74 0.42
C SER A 29 5.12 -4.90 -0.49
N THR A 30 6.12 -5.43 -1.20
CA THR A 30 6.00 -6.64 -2.01
C THR A 30 7.04 -7.66 -1.58
N GLU A 31 6.73 -8.95 -1.72
CA GLU A 31 7.66 -10.05 -1.48
C GLU A 31 7.26 -11.27 -2.31
N TYR A 32 8.22 -11.91 -2.99
CA TYR A 32 7.96 -13.16 -3.69
C TYR A 32 8.20 -14.36 -2.77
N LEU A 33 7.13 -15.13 -2.49
CA LEU A 33 7.20 -16.23 -1.53
C LEU A 33 7.82 -17.51 -2.11
N GLY A 34 8.02 -17.58 -3.44
CA GLY A 34 8.89 -18.60 -4.05
C GLY A 34 8.28 -20.00 -4.22
N TYR A 35 7.03 -20.24 -3.85
CA TYR A 35 6.39 -21.56 -4.03
C TYR A 35 4.87 -21.45 -4.23
N LEU A 36 4.31 -22.33 -5.05
CA LEU A 36 2.86 -22.40 -5.27
C LEU A 36 2.10 -22.78 -3.98
N PRO A 37 0.91 -22.19 -3.74
CA PRO A 37 0.19 -21.23 -4.60
C PRO A 37 0.65 -19.78 -4.46
N PHE A 38 1.62 -19.48 -3.61
CA PHE A 38 1.97 -18.14 -3.18
C PHE A 38 3.01 -17.51 -4.13
N GLY A 39 2.50 -16.68 -5.05
CA GLY A 39 3.31 -15.89 -5.98
C GLY A 39 3.87 -14.61 -5.33
N MET A 40 3.69 -13.48 -6.01
CA MET A 40 4.00 -12.17 -5.44
C MET A 40 2.95 -11.82 -4.38
N TYR A 41 3.40 -11.64 -3.15
CA TYR A 41 2.59 -11.14 -2.06
C TYR A 41 2.80 -9.63 -1.92
N HIS A 42 1.75 -8.91 -1.52
CA HIS A 42 1.84 -7.49 -1.23
C HIS A 42 0.88 -7.10 -0.11
N TRP A 43 1.25 -6.06 0.63
CA TRP A 43 0.48 -5.58 1.77
C TRP A 43 0.75 -4.10 2.02
N ILE A 44 -0.08 -3.50 2.86
CA ILE A 44 0.09 -2.13 3.34
C ILE A 44 0.35 -2.17 4.84
N SER A 45 1.33 -1.41 5.29
CA SER A 45 1.61 -1.25 6.71
C SER A 45 1.61 0.21 7.14
N VAL A 46 1.12 0.45 8.35
CA VAL A 46 1.18 1.74 9.02
C VAL A 46 2.00 1.53 10.30
N ASN A 47 3.04 2.35 10.47
CA ASN A 47 3.95 2.24 11.61
C ASN A 47 4.50 0.81 11.84
N GLY A 48 4.82 0.11 10.75
CA GLY A 48 5.35 -1.26 10.76
C GLY A 48 4.32 -2.35 11.02
N LYS A 49 3.02 -2.03 11.14
CA LYS A 49 1.94 -3.01 11.30
C LYS A 49 1.16 -3.17 10.01
N ASP A 50 1.01 -4.39 9.53
CA ASP A 50 0.09 -4.69 8.43
C ASP A 50 -1.34 -4.35 8.86
N ILE A 51 -2.04 -3.55 8.04
CA ILE A 51 -3.40 -3.12 8.32
C ILE A 51 -4.44 -4.10 7.77
N GLY A 52 -4.07 -4.94 6.80
CA GLY A 52 -4.81 -6.10 6.32
C GLY A 52 -6.30 -5.88 5.99
N THR A 53 -7.00 -6.99 5.79
CA THR A 53 -8.47 -6.99 5.76
C THR A 53 -9.03 -6.86 7.18
N PRO A 54 -10.14 -6.13 7.40
CA PRO A 54 -11.03 -5.52 6.41
C PRO A 54 -10.64 -4.09 5.97
N ASN A 55 -9.52 -3.56 6.46
CA ASN A 55 -9.16 -2.16 6.22
C ASN A 55 -8.76 -1.90 4.77
N VAL A 56 -8.11 -2.86 4.11
CA VAL A 56 -7.79 -2.78 2.68
C VAL A 56 -8.59 -3.80 1.87
N PRO A 57 -9.08 -3.45 0.66
CA PRO A 57 -9.75 -4.41 -0.22
C PRO A 57 -8.82 -5.55 -0.58
N PHE A 58 -9.32 -6.79 -0.67
CA PHE A 58 -8.47 -7.95 -1.00
C PHE A 58 -7.88 -7.89 -2.43
N GLU A 59 -8.62 -7.31 -3.37
CA GLU A 59 -8.24 -7.27 -4.79
C GLU A 59 -7.47 -6.00 -5.19
N PHE A 60 -7.00 -5.19 -4.23
CA PHE A 60 -6.25 -3.99 -4.56
C PHE A 60 -4.90 -4.33 -5.21
N SER A 61 -4.37 -3.42 -6.02
CA SER A 61 -3.07 -3.55 -6.67
C SER A 61 -2.23 -2.29 -6.51
N SER A 62 -0.97 -2.33 -6.95
CA SER A 62 -0.13 -1.13 -7.05
C SER A 62 -0.76 -0.06 -7.95
N ASP A 63 -1.50 -0.46 -8.99
CA ASP A 63 -2.14 0.47 -9.92
C ASP A 63 -3.20 1.33 -9.21
N ASP A 64 -3.87 0.80 -8.18
CA ASP A 64 -4.80 1.57 -7.37
C ASP A 64 -4.08 2.66 -6.57
N LEU A 65 -2.89 2.38 -6.05
CA LEU A 65 -2.05 3.39 -5.38
C LEU A 65 -1.56 4.44 -6.37
N ASP A 66 -1.13 4.04 -7.56
CA ASP A 66 -0.72 4.99 -8.62
C ASP A 66 -1.88 5.92 -9.01
N LYS A 67 -3.13 5.41 -9.07
CA LYS A 67 -4.31 6.26 -9.28
C LYS A 67 -4.56 7.23 -8.13
N LEU A 68 -4.42 6.78 -6.88
CA LEU A 68 -4.53 7.68 -5.72
C LEU A 68 -3.47 8.76 -5.71
N GLU A 69 -2.24 8.45 -6.18
CA GLU A 69 -1.16 9.42 -6.32
C GLU A 69 -1.45 10.45 -7.43
N VAL A 70 -1.92 9.99 -8.61
CA VAL A 70 -2.28 10.85 -9.73
C VAL A 70 -3.43 11.81 -9.39
N GLU A 71 -4.42 11.36 -8.61
CA GLU A 71 -5.52 12.20 -8.13
C GLU A 71 -5.12 13.07 -6.90
N GLY A 72 -3.89 12.94 -6.41
CA GLY A 72 -3.30 13.80 -5.37
C GLY A 72 -3.72 13.47 -3.94
N HIS A 73 -4.23 12.26 -3.68
CA HIS A 73 -4.60 11.82 -2.33
C HIS A 73 -3.41 11.30 -1.51
N ILE A 74 -2.40 10.79 -2.21
CA ILE A 74 -1.16 10.31 -1.62
C ILE A 74 0.03 10.82 -2.44
N ARG A 75 1.21 10.83 -1.85
CA ARG A 75 2.47 11.13 -2.54
C ARG A 75 3.53 10.11 -2.18
N LYS A 76 4.21 9.55 -3.17
CA LYS A 76 5.38 8.68 -2.97
C LYS A 76 6.55 9.50 -2.45
N THR A 77 7.15 9.07 -1.35
CA THR A 77 8.27 9.76 -0.70
C THR A 77 9.57 8.98 -0.75
N ASP A 78 9.48 7.65 -0.76
CA ASP A 78 10.65 6.78 -0.83
C ASP A 78 10.31 5.46 -1.54
N HIS A 79 11.32 4.86 -2.16
CA HIS A 79 11.23 3.54 -2.75
C HIS A 79 12.51 2.77 -2.52
N TRP A 80 12.40 1.70 -1.74
CA TRP A 80 13.47 0.79 -1.40
C TRP A 80 13.27 -0.57 -2.07
N VAL A 81 14.37 -1.15 -2.51
CA VAL A 81 14.44 -2.49 -3.12
C VAL A 81 15.54 -3.26 -2.41
N ASP A 82 15.27 -4.51 -2.02
CA ASP A 82 16.29 -5.37 -1.41
C ASP A 82 17.40 -5.69 -2.44
N PRO A 83 18.67 -5.38 -2.16
CA PRO A 83 19.77 -5.64 -3.09
C PRO A 83 20.04 -7.12 -3.34
N LYS A 84 19.52 -8.02 -2.48
CA LYS A 84 19.66 -9.48 -2.61
C LYS A 84 18.43 -10.11 -3.26
N ASP A 85 17.29 -9.45 -3.18
CA ASP A 85 16.02 -9.92 -3.70
C ASP A 85 15.20 -8.76 -4.30
N GLY A 86 15.34 -8.56 -5.61
CA GLY A 86 14.63 -7.48 -6.31
C GLY A 86 13.10 -7.59 -6.26
N SER A 87 12.54 -8.73 -5.84
CA SER A 87 11.09 -8.88 -5.64
C SER A 87 10.60 -8.27 -4.33
N ARG A 88 11.52 -8.11 -3.37
CA ARG A 88 11.23 -7.48 -2.09
C ARG A 88 11.39 -5.98 -2.21
N THR A 89 10.27 -5.29 -2.25
CA THR A 89 10.25 -3.83 -2.36
C THR A 89 9.44 -3.22 -1.23
N LYS A 90 9.74 -1.96 -0.93
CA LYS A 90 9.01 -1.16 0.04
C LYS A 90 8.90 0.25 -0.52
N THR A 91 7.69 0.73 -0.70
CA THR A 91 7.40 2.09 -1.15
C THR A 91 6.69 2.84 -0.04
N THR A 92 7.27 3.94 0.40
CA THR A 92 6.67 4.80 1.42
C THR A 92 5.88 5.90 0.75
N TYR A 93 4.67 6.11 1.26
CA TYR A 93 3.75 7.15 0.84
C TYR A 93 3.36 8.03 2.02
N VAL A 94 2.97 9.27 1.72
CA VAL A 94 2.32 10.18 2.66
C VAL A 94 0.91 10.52 2.18
N ILE A 95 -0.03 10.59 3.11
CA ILE A 95 -1.41 11.06 2.87
C ILE A 95 -1.41 12.59 2.86
N GLU A 96 -2.01 13.19 1.83
CA GLU A 96 -2.14 14.65 1.68
C GLU A 96 -3.36 15.21 2.44
#